data_AF-A0A357WZ25-F1
#
_entry.id   AF-A0A357WZ25-F1
#
_cell.length_a   1.000
_cell.length_b   1.000
_cell.length_c   1.000
_cell.angle_alpha   90.00
_cell.angle_beta   90.00
_cell.angle_gamma   90.00
#
_symmetry.space_group_name_H-M   'P 1'
#
loop_
_entity.id
_entity.type
_entity.pdbx_description
1 polymer ?
#
loop_
_entity_poly.entity_id
_entity_poly.type
_entity_poly.pdbx_seq_one_letter_code
_entity_poly.pdbx_strand_id
1 'polypeptide(L)'
;MNASQNTSQSATDSYGSSQMSANGVSSSENWGQNQGTNYTESQSDSFTQNSSQSTGQSWGTSVSNGTGSSTAHSIGKSLAESLGTNSMVSSGAATSMGVGPSVGYAKSYQWLDQEVKNILALLEFQNNRLMKALRGNGAFFTDIYIATNSEENLAAASTLAKSAWSNDESMICPLQVMDLSPEEQNHLIYHFYAFSADNRKEGIAGRMESYRYSTILLSEEFSAYTHLPRISEGGIFADVGDIPKFAVPSQKTGDIYIGKVLSGERWTQSTGYETPFEFRIDDSELMHGIFTGESRSGKTVAATRFISELTKVKRKKTGKRLRIVALDPKQDWRILAKFVEPERFHFYSLGNPEFLPINLNICKVPYNVNPQVWADSIIEIYCRAYGLMERGKAILAETLYALYEEAGVFEDLPNWREFVPQRSAQVTLPKVYDRMNRIKLDLEDPMKSGKGRMGNEARDAYTRVLDRLQIFGRKFSIETRMFGQPDGIGVDELIGKDDVIVLESYGLETTFKNFIFGCITSGFFKYAQGHEKGFLADDQYETVLVIEEANEVLTGSDTAGTGSQMMPSFGGQSEFEKILDQSAGLGLFIFSIT
;
A
#
# COMPACT_ATOMS: atom_id res chain seq x y z
N MET A 1 -2.08 50.26 24.27
CA MET A 1 -2.07 49.56 25.57
C MET A 1 -1.68 48.11 25.35
N ASN A 2 -1.23 47.45 26.41
CA ASN A 2 -0.70 46.09 26.49
C ASN A 2 0.67 45.86 25.82
N ALA A 3 1.56 45.33 26.64
CA ALA A 3 2.94 45.01 26.34
C ALA A 3 3.12 43.48 26.29
N SER A 4 4.27 43.04 25.79
CA SER A 4 4.91 41.83 26.30
C SER A 4 6.39 42.14 26.57
N GLN A 5 6.85 41.79 27.77
CA GLN A 5 8.27 41.80 28.11
C GLN A 5 8.87 40.45 27.72
N ASN A 6 10.16 40.45 27.37
CA ASN A 6 10.99 39.31 27.70
C ASN A 6 12.38 39.82 28.11
N THR A 7 12.97 39.21 29.14
CA THR A 7 14.15 39.75 29.84
C THR A 7 15.28 38.73 29.77
N SER A 8 16.42 39.14 29.21
CA SER A 8 17.68 38.38 29.29
C SER A 8 18.78 39.29 29.83
N GLN A 9 19.24 39.02 31.05
CA GLN A 9 20.44 39.67 31.58
C GLN A 9 21.69 38.97 31.04
N SER A 10 22.57 39.73 30.39
CA SER A 10 23.97 39.38 30.19
C SER A 10 24.81 40.60 30.53
N ALA A 11 25.54 40.55 31.66
CA ALA A 11 26.45 41.60 32.08
C ALA A 11 27.87 41.25 31.65
N THR A 12 28.41 42.02 30.70
CA THR A 12 29.83 42.03 30.37
C THR A 12 30.24 43.48 30.11
N ASP A 13 30.96 44.07 31.06
CA ASP A 13 31.52 45.41 30.91
C ASP A 13 32.80 45.36 30.05
N SER A 14 32.79 46.07 28.93
CA SER A 14 34.02 46.40 28.20
C SER A 14 33.89 47.77 27.54
N TYR A 15 34.52 48.78 28.14
CA TYR A 15 34.55 50.15 27.64
C TYR A 15 35.67 50.31 26.62
N GLY A 16 35.38 50.81 25.41
CA GLY A 16 36.38 50.95 24.35
C GLY A 16 35.88 51.80 23.20
N SER A 17 36.09 53.12 23.29
CA SER A 17 35.83 54.05 22.19
C SER A 17 37.04 54.15 21.27
N SER A 18 36.86 53.85 19.99
CA SER A 18 37.67 54.45 18.93
C SER A 18 36.86 54.55 17.64
N GLN A 19 37.10 55.63 16.89
CA GLN A 19 36.23 56.11 15.82
C GLN A 19 37.05 56.19 14.54
N MET A 20 36.67 55.47 13.47
CA MET A 20 37.22 55.72 12.14
C MET A 20 36.18 55.48 11.05
N SER A 21 36.08 56.46 10.15
CA SER A 21 35.10 56.51 9.06
C SER A 21 35.66 55.87 7.79
N ALA A 22 34.83 55.09 7.08
CA ALA A 22 35.09 54.67 5.71
C ALA A 22 33.76 54.65 4.93
N ASN A 23 33.64 55.51 3.91
CA ASN A 23 32.49 55.55 3.01
C ASN A 23 32.65 54.49 1.91
N GLY A 24 31.70 53.56 1.81
CA GLY A 24 31.56 52.63 0.68
C GLY A 24 30.13 52.13 0.58
N VAL A 25 29.47 52.39 -0.55
CA VAL A 25 28.07 52.00 -0.81
C VAL A 25 28.02 50.93 -1.89
N SER A 26 27.59 49.73 -1.54
CA SER A 26 27.15 48.69 -2.49
C SER A 26 26.20 47.72 -1.79
N SER A 27 24.91 47.78 -2.12
CA SER A 27 23.88 46.92 -1.53
C SER A 27 23.66 45.65 -2.34
N SER A 28 23.67 44.50 -1.66
CA SER A 28 22.89 43.32 -2.05
C SER A 28 22.63 42.44 -0.83
N GLU A 29 21.36 42.14 -0.56
CA GLU A 29 20.95 41.21 0.50
C GLU A 29 20.83 39.79 -0.05
N ASN A 30 21.39 38.82 0.66
CA ASN A 30 20.87 37.45 0.65
C ASN A 30 21.20 36.74 1.96
N TRP A 31 20.25 35.96 2.50
CA TRP A 31 20.33 35.42 3.86
C TRP A 31 21.08 34.08 3.93
N GLY A 32 21.79 33.86 5.05
CA GLY A 32 22.42 32.59 5.37
C GLY A 32 22.97 32.57 6.80
N GLN A 33 22.13 32.22 7.79
CA GLN A 33 22.58 32.01 9.16
C GLN A 33 23.19 30.61 9.29
N ASN A 34 24.52 30.50 9.19
CA ASN A 34 25.24 29.25 9.40
C ASN A 34 26.06 29.33 10.70
N GLN A 35 25.76 28.45 11.65
CA GLN A 35 26.29 28.49 13.02
C GLN A 35 27.48 27.52 13.16
N GLY A 36 28.67 27.95 12.71
CA GLY A 36 29.90 27.18 12.79
C GLY A 36 30.80 27.59 13.96
N THR A 37 30.92 26.75 14.97
CA THR A 37 31.88 26.92 16.07
C THR A 37 33.24 26.32 15.70
N ASN A 38 34.21 27.17 15.32
CA ASN A 38 35.61 26.75 15.15
C ASN A 38 36.46 27.23 16.32
N TYR A 39 37.13 26.29 16.99
CA TYR A 39 38.12 26.55 18.03
C TYR A 39 39.52 26.49 17.40
N THR A 40 40.21 27.62 17.36
CA THR A 40 41.60 27.71 16.87
C THR A 40 42.43 28.48 17.89
N GLU A 41 43.25 27.76 18.65
CA GLU A 41 44.18 28.34 19.60
C GLU A 41 45.53 28.56 18.92
N SER A 42 45.93 29.83 18.74
CA SER A 42 47.26 30.18 18.25
C SER A 42 47.86 31.27 19.14
N GLN A 43 48.94 30.94 19.83
CA GLN A 43 49.68 31.85 20.69
C GLN A 43 50.81 32.50 19.90
N SER A 44 50.82 33.83 19.82
CA SER A 44 51.87 34.59 19.12
C SER A 44 52.14 35.90 19.85
N ASP A 45 53.27 36.00 20.55
CA ASP A 45 53.71 37.23 21.21
C ASP A 45 54.34 38.21 20.19
N SER A 46 54.17 39.51 20.45
CA SER A 46 54.18 40.57 19.43
C SER A 46 55.25 41.65 19.63
N PHE A 47 55.65 42.34 18.55
CA PHE A 47 55.90 43.80 18.60
C PHE A 47 55.86 44.52 17.23
N THR A 48 55.77 45.86 17.27
CA THR A 48 55.15 46.77 16.28
C THR A 48 55.89 48.12 16.27
N GLN A 49 56.13 48.91 15.20
CA GLN A 49 55.98 48.84 13.73
C GLN A 49 56.77 50.08 13.19
N ASN A 50 57.46 50.13 12.02
CA ASN A 50 56.94 50.35 10.66
C ASN A 50 58.11 50.38 9.64
N SER A 51 57.86 50.08 8.36
CA SER A 51 58.74 50.30 7.18
C SER A 51 60.20 49.77 7.19
N SER A 52 60.34 48.49 6.82
CA SER A 52 61.40 47.96 5.92
C SER A 52 62.90 48.32 6.14
N GLN A 53 63.57 47.60 7.04
CA GLN A 53 64.80 46.82 6.75
C GLN A 53 65.28 46.16 8.05
N SER A 54 65.38 44.83 8.08
CA SER A 54 66.07 44.11 9.16
C SER A 54 66.99 43.02 8.58
N THR A 55 68.29 43.25 8.74
CA THR A 55 69.34 42.36 8.23
C THR A 55 69.86 41.51 9.40
N GLY A 56 69.27 40.34 9.61
CA GLY A 56 69.71 39.40 10.64
C GLY A 56 70.98 38.65 10.24
N GLN A 57 72.16 39.22 10.51
CA GLN A 57 73.42 38.49 10.37
C GLN A 57 73.74 37.68 11.63
N SER A 58 73.79 36.35 11.52
CA SER A 58 74.63 35.54 12.40
C SER A 58 75.93 35.22 11.66
N TRP A 59 77.07 35.33 12.36
CA TRP A 59 78.38 35.35 11.71
C TRP A 59 78.95 33.94 11.54
N GLY A 60 78.89 33.42 10.31
CA GLY A 60 79.84 32.44 9.79
C GLY A 60 80.66 33.09 8.68
N THR A 61 81.92 33.44 8.95
CA THR A 61 82.78 34.17 8.00
C THR A 61 83.34 33.28 6.90
N SER A 62 82.90 33.53 5.67
CA SER A 62 83.62 33.20 4.42
C SER A 62 83.62 34.45 3.54
N VAL A 63 84.79 35.00 3.23
CA VAL A 63 84.95 36.34 2.64
C VAL A 63 84.79 36.33 1.12
N SER A 64 83.97 37.23 0.57
CA SER A 64 84.11 37.71 -0.81
C SER A 64 83.66 39.17 -0.93
N ASN A 65 84.46 39.99 -1.62
CA ASN A 65 84.18 41.41 -1.86
C ASN A 65 83.46 41.60 -3.20
N GLY A 66 82.40 42.40 -3.23
CA GLY A 66 81.73 42.80 -4.47
C GLY A 66 80.80 44.00 -4.28
N THR A 67 81.01 45.05 -5.09
CA THR A 67 80.18 46.26 -5.13
C THR A 67 79.60 46.44 -6.54
N GLY A 68 78.27 46.49 -6.68
CA GLY A 68 77.58 46.73 -7.96
C GLY A 68 76.06 46.66 -7.84
N SER A 69 75.33 47.52 -8.56
CA SER A 69 73.89 47.75 -8.40
C SER A 69 72.99 47.01 -9.42
N SER A 70 71.83 46.52 -8.94
CA SER A 70 70.54 46.22 -9.63
C SER A 70 70.54 45.96 -11.16
N THR A 71 69.95 44.86 -11.63
CA THR A 71 68.48 44.72 -11.83
C THR A 71 68.06 43.24 -11.81
N ALA A 72 66.81 42.94 -11.44
CA ALA A 72 66.39 41.58 -11.04
C ALA A 72 66.19 40.57 -12.20
N HIS A 73 66.92 39.45 -12.13
CA HIS A 73 66.56 38.16 -12.74
C HIS A 73 67.03 37.02 -11.81
N SER A 74 66.10 36.38 -11.10
CA SER A 74 66.41 35.21 -10.25
C SER A 74 66.39 33.91 -11.06
N ILE A 75 67.57 33.51 -11.57
CA ILE A 75 67.79 32.13 -12.04
C ILE A 75 68.07 31.25 -10.83
N GLY A 76 67.03 30.57 -10.34
CA GLY A 76 67.16 29.56 -9.28
C GLY A 76 67.76 28.27 -9.81
N LYS A 77 69.08 28.09 -9.70
CA LYS A 77 69.73 26.78 -9.88
C LYS A 77 69.61 25.96 -8.59
N SER A 78 68.52 25.22 -8.43
CA SER A 78 68.43 24.14 -7.47
C SER A 78 69.18 22.91 -8.00
N LEU A 79 70.43 22.71 -7.56
CA LEU A 79 71.16 21.46 -7.77
C LEU A 79 70.60 20.40 -6.82
N ALA A 80 69.52 19.74 -7.23
CA ALA A 80 69.00 18.56 -6.54
C ALA A 80 69.71 17.31 -7.07
N GLU A 81 70.64 16.77 -6.29
CA GLU A 81 71.17 15.42 -6.54
C GLU A 81 70.10 14.38 -6.21
N SER A 82 69.31 13.98 -7.20
CA SER A 82 68.57 12.71 -7.13
C SER A 82 69.51 11.58 -7.56
N LEU A 83 69.85 10.69 -6.62
CA LEU A 83 70.61 9.47 -6.92
C LEU A 83 69.69 8.42 -7.58
N GLY A 84 69.19 8.74 -8.78
CA GLY A 84 68.38 7.87 -9.62
C GLY A 84 69.02 7.73 -10.99
N THR A 85 69.40 6.50 -11.37
CA THR A 85 70.05 6.15 -12.63
C THR A 85 69.08 6.27 -13.82
N ASN A 86 68.77 7.50 -14.23
CA ASN A 86 68.08 7.78 -15.48
C ASN A 86 69.07 7.69 -16.65
N SER A 87 69.04 6.57 -17.38
CA SER A 87 69.75 6.37 -18.65
C SER A 87 69.17 7.23 -19.78
N MET A 88 69.32 8.54 -19.68
CA MET A 88 68.92 9.49 -20.73
C MET A 88 70.00 9.57 -21.82
N VAL A 89 69.80 8.85 -22.92
CA VAL A 89 70.69 8.93 -24.10
C VAL A 89 70.35 10.19 -24.90
N SER A 90 70.96 11.32 -24.55
CA SER A 90 70.79 12.59 -25.27
C SER A 90 71.68 12.64 -26.53
N SER A 91 71.17 12.13 -27.65
CA SER A 91 71.81 12.30 -28.97
C SER A 91 71.52 13.70 -29.53
N GLY A 92 72.39 14.67 -29.23
CA GLY A 92 72.31 16.04 -29.74
C GLY A 92 73.59 16.43 -30.48
N ALA A 93 73.56 16.44 -31.81
CA ALA A 93 74.68 16.92 -32.63
C ALA A 93 74.67 18.46 -32.70
N ALA A 94 75.59 19.11 -31.99
CA ALA A 94 75.79 20.56 -32.04
C ALA A 94 77.10 20.90 -32.76
N THR A 95 77.01 21.26 -34.04
CA THR A 95 78.12 21.80 -34.83
C THR A 95 78.32 23.29 -34.51
N SER A 96 79.30 23.62 -33.66
CA SER A 96 79.64 25.01 -33.32
C SER A 96 80.98 25.45 -33.90
N MET A 97 80.93 26.19 -35.01
CA MET A 97 82.02 27.07 -35.44
C MET A 97 81.44 28.45 -35.78
N GLY A 98 81.68 29.44 -34.91
CA GLY A 98 81.21 30.82 -35.08
C GLY A 98 80.78 31.44 -33.75
N VAL A 99 81.33 32.62 -33.44
CA VAL A 99 80.97 33.39 -32.24
C VAL A 99 79.67 34.16 -32.52
N GLY A 100 78.55 33.64 -32.02
CA GLY A 100 77.24 34.25 -32.10
C GLY A 100 76.22 33.49 -31.23
N PRO A 101 75.09 34.11 -30.83
CA PRO A 101 74.12 33.47 -29.94
C PRO A 101 73.43 32.30 -30.64
N SER A 102 73.60 31.09 -30.13
CA SER A 102 72.96 29.88 -30.66
C SER A 102 71.63 29.59 -29.97
N VAL A 103 70.57 29.48 -30.77
CA VAL A 103 69.24 29.04 -30.30
C VAL A 103 69.14 27.53 -30.47
N GLY A 104 69.34 26.79 -29.38
CA GLY A 104 69.21 25.33 -29.37
C GLY A 104 67.76 24.89 -29.20
N TYR A 105 67.16 24.28 -30.23
CA TYR A 105 65.89 23.56 -30.10
C TYR A 105 66.12 22.17 -29.51
N ALA A 106 65.84 22.01 -28.22
CA ALA A 106 65.83 20.70 -27.56
C ALA A 106 64.41 20.13 -27.53
N LYS A 107 64.19 18.98 -28.17
CA LYS A 107 62.91 18.26 -28.10
C LYS A 107 63.01 17.09 -27.13
N SER A 108 62.49 17.27 -25.93
CA SER A 108 62.37 16.21 -24.93
C SER A 108 61.24 15.25 -25.31
N TYR A 109 61.49 13.95 -25.24
CA TYR A 109 60.46 12.91 -25.29
C TYR A 109 60.49 12.14 -23.98
N GLN A 110 59.42 12.24 -23.20
CA GLN A 110 59.21 11.37 -22.04
C GLN A 110 58.44 10.13 -22.51
N TRP A 111 59.12 8.99 -22.52
CA TRP A 111 58.47 7.69 -22.66
C TRP A 111 57.97 7.28 -21.28
N LEU A 112 56.66 7.06 -21.16
CA LEU A 112 56.03 6.62 -19.92
C LEU A 112 55.39 5.26 -20.16
N ASP A 113 55.81 4.28 -19.35
CA ASP A 113 55.21 2.97 -19.33
C ASP A 113 53.85 3.03 -18.61
N GLN A 114 52.79 2.73 -19.37
CA GLN A 114 51.42 2.80 -18.89
C GLN A 114 51.10 1.65 -17.91
N GLU A 115 51.75 0.49 -18.03
CA GLU A 115 51.56 -0.64 -17.12
C GLU A 115 52.16 -0.31 -15.75
N VAL A 116 53.40 0.20 -15.73
CA VAL A 116 54.07 0.65 -14.50
C VAL A 116 53.29 1.79 -13.83
N LYS A 117 52.74 2.73 -14.60
CA LYS A 117 51.88 3.80 -14.07
C LYS A 117 50.60 3.26 -13.42
N ASN A 118 49.95 2.26 -14.03
CA ASN A 118 48.75 1.64 -13.45
C ASN A 118 49.07 0.92 -12.13
N ILE A 119 50.20 0.19 -12.06
CA ILE A 119 50.67 -0.47 -10.83
C ILE A 119 50.97 0.57 -9.73
N LEU A 120 51.65 1.66 -10.07
CA LEU A 120 51.92 2.76 -9.13
C LEU A 120 50.63 3.39 -8.58
N ALA A 121 49.62 3.63 -9.42
CA ALA A 121 48.34 4.17 -8.99
C ALA A 121 47.60 3.25 -8.01
N LEU A 122 47.64 1.92 -8.23
CA LEU A 122 47.05 0.94 -7.30
C LEU A 122 47.79 0.91 -5.95
N LEU A 123 49.12 0.96 -5.96
CA LEU A 123 49.93 1.00 -4.72
C LEU A 123 49.74 2.31 -3.96
N GLU A 124 49.63 3.45 -4.67
CA GLU A 124 49.33 4.75 -4.08
C GLU A 124 47.92 4.78 -3.47
N PHE A 125 46.93 4.16 -4.12
CA PHE A 125 45.59 3.98 -3.57
C PHE A 125 45.61 3.13 -2.28
N GLN A 126 46.30 1.99 -2.25
CA GLN A 126 46.45 1.18 -1.04
C GLN A 126 47.11 1.96 0.10
N ASN A 127 48.19 2.69 -0.18
CA ASN A 127 48.89 3.49 0.81
C ASN A 127 48.00 4.60 1.37
N ASN A 128 47.23 5.31 0.52
CA ASN A 128 46.26 6.31 0.96
C ASN A 128 45.13 5.71 1.81
N ARG A 129 44.64 4.51 1.48
CA ARG A 129 43.62 3.78 2.26
C ARG A 129 44.14 3.40 3.66
N LEU A 130 45.38 2.92 3.75
CA LEU A 130 46.04 2.62 5.04
C LEU A 130 46.35 3.90 5.85
N MET A 131 46.77 4.98 5.18
CA MET A 131 46.95 6.29 5.82
C MET A 131 45.64 6.85 6.38
N LYS A 132 44.49 6.64 5.72
CA LYS A 132 43.17 6.99 6.30
C LYS A 132 42.88 6.20 7.59
N ALA A 133 43.16 4.89 7.62
CA ALA A 133 43.01 4.08 8.84
C ALA A 133 43.86 4.62 10.00
N LEU A 134 45.14 4.90 9.74
CA LEU A 134 46.11 5.40 10.73
C LEU A 134 45.81 6.83 11.22
N ARG A 135 45.13 7.66 10.41
CA ARG A 135 44.76 9.05 10.76
C ARG A 135 43.55 9.18 11.69
N GLY A 136 43.05 8.08 12.26
CA GLY A 136 42.04 8.08 13.32
C GLY A 136 40.70 7.44 12.95
N ASN A 137 40.47 7.08 11.68
CA ASN A 137 39.22 6.42 11.27
C ASN A 137 39.11 4.94 11.72
N GLY A 138 40.23 4.34 12.13
CA GLY A 138 40.32 2.93 12.49
C GLY A 138 40.25 2.00 11.27
N ALA A 139 40.58 0.73 11.50
CA ALA A 139 40.37 -0.35 10.54
C ALA A 139 40.20 -1.68 11.27
N PHE A 140 39.45 -2.60 10.66
CA PHE A 140 39.09 -3.89 11.23
C PHE A 140 39.59 -5.03 10.33
N PHE A 141 40.25 -6.02 10.93
CA PHE A 141 40.38 -7.33 10.29
C PHE A 141 38.98 -7.96 10.26
N THR A 142 38.47 -8.18 9.06
CA THR A 142 37.09 -8.65 8.84
C THR A 142 37.12 -9.98 8.12
N ASP A 143 36.50 -10.98 8.73
CA ASP A 143 36.17 -12.28 8.12
C ASP A 143 34.67 -12.29 7.83
N ILE A 144 34.27 -12.65 6.60
CA ILE A 144 32.86 -12.77 6.21
C ILE A 144 32.64 -14.19 5.68
N TYR A 145 31.76 -14.93 6.36
CA TYR A 145 31.43 -16.31 6.01
C TYR A 145 29.97 -16.41 5.59
N ILE A 146 29.73 -16.98 4.41
CA ILE A 146 28.40 -17.39 3.96
C ILE A 146 28.43 -18.90 3.76
N ALA A 147 27.70 -19.63 4.60
CA ALA A 147 27.61 -21.08 4.55
C ALA A 147 26.24 -21.54 4.00
N THR A 148 26.24 -22.50 3.09
CA THR A 148 25.03 -23.04 2.45
C THR A 148 25.08 -24.56 2.36
N ASN A 149 23.92 -25.22 2.46
CA ASN A 149 23.82 -26.69 2.42
C ASN A 149 23.84 -27.31 1.01
N SER A 150 24.04 -26.50 -0.04
CA SER A 150 24.04 -26.93 -1.46
C SER A 150 25.03 -26.08 -2.26
N GLU A 151 25.74 -26.69 -3.20
CA GLU A 151 26.66 -26.01 -4.13
C GLU A 151 25.93 -25.00 -5.04
N GLU A 152 24.69 -25.29 -5.45
CA GLU A 152 23.85 -24.39 -6.23
C GLU A 152 23.54 -23.10 -5.44
N ASN A 153 23.22 -23.24 -4.16
CA ASN A 153 22.98 -22.11 -3.26
C ASN A 153 24.29 -21.34 -2.97
N LEU A 154 25.44 -22.01 -2.95
CA LEU A 154 26.75 -21.37 -2.79
C LEU A 154 27.07 -20.49 -4.01
N ALA A 155 26.84 -20.99 -5.22
CA ALA A 155 27.02 -20.25 -6.47
C ALA A 155 26.06 -19.04 -6.56
N ALA A 156 24.80 -19.21 -6.17
CA ALA A 156 23.84 -18.12 -6.07
C ALA A 156 24.27 -17.05 -5.04
N ALA A 157 24.66 -17.47 -3.83
CA ALA A 157 25.11 -16.56 -2.77
C ALA A 157 26.41 -15.82 -3.14
N SER A 158 27.37 -16.49 -3.79
CA SER A 158 28.57 -15.89 -4.38
C SER A 158 28.24 -14.80 -5.39
N THR A 159 27.26 -15.04 -6.26
CA THR A 159 26.82 -14.10 -7.29
C THR A 159 26.11 -12.90 -6.67
N LEU A 160 25.18 -13.12 -5.73
CA LEU A 160 24.46 -12.06 -5.02
C LEU A 160 25.36 -11.22 -4.12
N ALA A 161 26.35 -11.81 -3.43
CA ALA A 161 27.32 -11.05 -2.66
C ALA A 161 28.16 -10.14 -3.57
N LYS A 162 28.57 -10.63 -4.75
CA LYS A 162 29.31 -9.84 -5.76
C LYS A 162 28.47 -8.71 -6.34
N SER A 163 27.19 -8.91 -6.66
CA SER A 163 26.36 -7.82 -7.21
C SER A 163 25.99 -6.78 -6.15
N ALA A 164 25.58 -7.22 -4.95
CA ALA A 164 25.05 -6.34 -3.91
C ALA A 164 26.11 -5.56 -3.12
N TRP A 165 27.36 -6.03 -3.09
CA TRP A 165 28.48 -5.32 -2.46
C TRP A 165 29.53 -4.82 -3.46
N SER A 166 29.20 -4.79 -4.76
CA SER A 166 30.00 -4.08 -5.76
C SER A 166 29.92 -2.57 -5.51
N ASN A 167 31.08 -1.89 -5.58
CA ASN A 167 31.15 -0.43 -5.58
C ASN A 167 31.90 0.02 -6.84
N ASP A 168 31.20 0.77 -7.70
CA ASP A 168 31.73 1.27 -8.98
C ASP A 168 32.94 2.22 -8.81
N GLU A 169 33.11 2.83 -7.64
CA GLU A 169 34.28 3.68 -7.32
C GLU A 169 35.48 2.89 -6.76
N SER A 170 35.35 1.57 -6.54
CA SER A 170 36.44 0.76 -5.96
C SER A 170 37.53 0.42 -6.98
N MET A 171 38.65 1.16 -6.95
CA MET A 171 39.84 0.86 -7.78
C MET A 171 40.52 -0.47 -7.42
N ILE A 172 40.16 -1.09 -6.30
CA ILE A 172 40.64 -2.39 -5.84
C ILE A 172 39.43 -3.19 -5.39
N CYS A 173 39.23 -4.37 -5.96
CA CYS A 173 38.09 -5.24 -5.65
C CYS A 173 38.12 -5.66 -4.16
N PRO A 174 37.15 -5.21 -3.32
CA PRO A 174 37.19 -5.47 -1.88
C PRO A 174 36.63 -6.84 -1.51
N LEU A 175 35.83 -7.46 -2.39
CA LEU A 175 35.17 -8.74 -2.15
C LEU A 175 35.78 -9.85 -3.02
N GLN A 176 36.55 -10.73 -2.39
CA GLN A 176 37.02 -11.97 -3.03
C GLN A 176 36.16 -13.14 -2.57
N VAL A 177 35.49 -13.82 -3.52
CA VAL A 177 34.90 -15.13 -3.24
C VAL A 177 35.92 -16.19 -3.61
N MET A 178 36.28 -17.03 -2.64
CA MET A 178 37.28 -18.09 -2.78
C MET A 178 36.60 -19.45 -2.91
N ASP A 179 36.99 -20.22 -3.94
CA ASP A 179 36.65 -21.64 -4.04
C ASP A 179 37.60 -22.44 -3.13
N LEU A 180 37.11 -22.82 -1.95
CA LEU A 180 37.89 -23.45 -0.89
C LEU A 180 37.93 -24.98 -1.05
N SER A 181 39.05 -25.62 -0.71
CA SER A 181 39.12 -27.08 -0.67
C SER A 181 38.25 -27.66 0.47
N PRO A 182 37.77 -28.92 0.38
CA PRO A 182 36.92 -29.52 1.42
C PRO A 182 37.55 -29.53 2.83
N GLU A 183 38.88 -29.61 2.93
CA GLU A 183 39.60 -29.55 4.21
C GLU A 183 39.56 -28.13 4.81
N GLU A 184 39.71 -27.11 3.97
CA GLU A 184 39.65 -25.70 4.37
C GLU A 184 38.22 -25.26 4.67
N GLN A 185 37.23 -25.74 3.91
CA GLN A 185 35.80 -25.55 4.20
C GLN A 185 35.46 -26.09 5.60
N ASN A 186 35.83 -27.33 5.93
CA ASN A 186 35.59 -27.91 7.25
C ASN A 186 36.30 -27.12 8.36
N HIS A 187 37.50 -26.61 8.11
CA HIS A 187 38.21 -25.76 9.07
C HIS A 187 37.49 -24.42 9.31
N LEU A 188 37.05 -23.74 8.25
CA LEU A 188 36.35 -22.46 8.37
C LEU A 188 34.92 -22.62 8.91
N ILE A 189 34.25 -23.74 8.64
CA ILE A 189 32.96 -24.09 9.27
C ILE A 189 33.12 -24.26 10.79
N TYR A 190 34.24 -24.81 11.28
CA TYR A 190 34.52 -24.86 12.72
C TYR A 190 34.67 -23.45 13.31
N HIS A 191 35.43 -22.58 12.64
CA HIS A 191 35.60 -21.17 13.05
C HIS A 191 34.28 -20.38 13.02
N PHE A 192 33.42 -20.64 12.02
CA PHE A 192 32.08 -20.10 11.88
C PHE A 192 31.16 -20.49 13.04
N TYR A 193 31.08 -21.79 13.38
CA TYR A 193 30.29 -22.25 14.54
C TYR A 193 30.81 -21.71 15.89
N ALA A 194 32.11 -21.46 15.99
CA ALA A 194 32.74 -20.92 17.19
C ALA A 194 32.70 -19.37 17.27
N PHE A 195 32.19 -18.67 16.24
CA PHE A 195 32.26 -17.21 16.09
C PHE A 195 33.68 -16.66 16.35
N SER A 196 34.68 -17.28 15.72
CA SER A 196 36.10 -16.98 15.95
C SER A 196 36.86 -16.80 14.63
N ALA A 197 37.79 -15.83 14.59
CA ALA A 197 38.63 -15.57 13.42
C ALA A 197 39.69 -16.69 13.22
N ASP A 198 40.07 -16.95 11.96
CA ASP A 198 41.22 -17.80 11.63
C ASP A 198 42.52 -16.97 11.62
N ASN A 199 43.45 -17.33 12.50
CA ASN A 199 44.74 -16.63 12.66
C ASN A 199 45.86 -17.17 11.75
N ARG A 200 45.58 -18.06 10.79
CA ARG A 200 46.55 -18.52 9.79
C ARG A 200 47.09 -17.35 8.97
N LYS A 201 48.42 -17.23 8.87
CA LYS A 201 49.08 -16.18 8.08
C LYS A 201 49.33 -16.61 6.65
N GLU A 202 49.14 -15.71 5.68
CA GLU A 202 49.35 -16.00 4.25
C GLU A 202 50.84 -16.22 3.91
N GLY A 203 51.76 -15.63 4.69
CA GLY A 203 53.21 -15.87 4.58
C GLY A 203 53.92 -15.13 3.44
N ILE A 204 53.22 -14.30 2.68
CA ILE A 204 53.79 -13.52 1.58
C ILE A 204 54.56 -12.29 2.12
N ALA A 205 55.87 -12.24 1.87
CA ALA A 205 56.70 -11.12 2.30
C ALA A 205 56.31 -9.82 1.56
N GLY A 206 56.01 -8.76 2.31
CA GLY A 206 55.68 -7.42 1.78
C GLY A 206 54.19 -7.08 1.69
N ARG A 207 53.28 -8.06 1.87
CA ARG A 207 51.86 -7.76 2.12
C ARG A 207 51.64 -7.33 3.57
N MET A 208 50.84 -6.29 3.80
CA MET A 208 50.42 -5.87 5.15
C MET A 208 49.21 -6.66 5.66
N GLU A 209 48.39 -7.18 4.76
CA GLU A 209 47.33 -8.15 5.07
C GLU A 209 48.00 -9.43 5.58
N SER A 210 47.85 -9.67 6.88
CA SER A 210 48.67 -10.65 7.62
C SER A 210 48.02 -12.03 7.75
N TYR A 211 46.72 -12.14 7.52
CA TYR A 211 45.92 -13.37 7.70
C TYR A 211 45.35 -13.85 6.37
N ARG A 212 45.17 -15.17 6.23
CA ARG A 212 44.90 -15.83 4.95
C ARG A 212 43.48 -15.60 4.42
N TYR A 213 42.51 -15.38 5.30
CA TYR A 213 41.10 -15.25 4.95
C TYR A 213 40.48 -13.90 5.39
N SER A 214 41.26 -13.03 6.04
CA SER A 214 40.80 -11.76 6.61
C SER A 214 41.25 -10.56 5.79
N THR A 215 40.31 -9.68 5.44
CA THR A 215 40.60 -8.42 4.76
C THR A 215 40.60 -7.26 5.76
N ILE A 216 41.50 -6.28 5.58
CA ILE A 216 41.47 -5.04 6.37
C ILE A 216 40.45 -4.11 5.72
N LEU A 217 39.39 -3.76 6.47
CA LEU A 217 38.35 -2.81 6.05
C LEU A 217 38.36 -1.55 6.91
N LEU A 218 38.11 -0.40 6.29
CA LEU A 218 37.80 0.86 6.97
C LEU A 218 36.38 0.82 7.56
N SER A 219 36.12 1.66 8.57
CA SER A 219 34.81 1.77 9.22
C SER A 219 33.64 2.03 8.24
N GLU A 220 33.87 2.82 7.19
CA GLU A 220 32.90 3.08 6.12
C GLU A 220 32.61 1.82 5.28
N GLU A 221 33.66 1.08 4.90
CA GLU A 221 33.56 -0.14 4.09
C GLU A 221 32.93 -1.29 4.89
N PHE A 222 33.28 -1.43 6.17
CA PHE A 222 32.69 -2.41 7.08
C PHE A 222 31.17 -2.25 7.21
N SER A 223 30.65 -1.01 7.20
CA SER A 223 29.22 -0.74 7.34
C SER A 223 28.36 -1.43 6.26
N ALA A 224 28.88 -1.56 5.03
CA ALA A 224 28.20 -2.25 3.93
C ALA A 224 27.95 -3.75 4.21
N TYR A 225 28.80 -4.39 5.02
CA TYR A 225 28.70 -5.82 5.34
C TYR A 225 27.86 -6.11 6.60
N THR A 226 27.32 -5.08 7.26
CA THR A 226 26.47 -5.23 8.47
C THR A 226 25.03 -5.68 8.17
N HIS A 227 24.66 -5.81 6.88
CA HIS A 227 23.34 -6.25 6.45
C HIS A 227 23.46 -7.40 5.44
N LEU A 228 22.48 -8.31 5.44
CA LEU A 228 22.35 -9.31 4.37
C LEU A 228 22.12 -8.61 3.02
N PRO A 229 22.62 -9.13 1.89
CA PRO A 229 22.56 -8.42 0.62
C PRO A 229 21.13 -8.43 0.05
N ARG A 230 20.58 -7.25 -0.26
CA ARG A 230 19.16 -7.02 -0.57
C ARG A 230 18.90 -6.67 -2.04
N ILE A 231 19.41 -7.48 -2.96
CA ILE A 231 19.15 -7.31 -4.40
C ILE A 231 18.33 -8.49 -4.93
N SER A 232 17.28 -8.17 -5.68
CA SER A 232 16.45 -9.14 -6.39
C SER A 232 16.77 -9.12 -7.89
N GLU A 233 17.78 -9.87 -8.30
CA GLU A 233 18.28 -9.97 -9.68
C GLU A 233 18.58 -11.41 -10.07
N GLY A 234 18.57 -11.71 -11.37
CA GLY A 234 19.13 -12.97 -11.91
C GLY A 234 18.45 -14.26 -11.45
N GLY A 235 17.19 -14.21 -11.01
CA GLY A 235 16.47 -15.35 -10.43
C GLY A 235 16.67 -15.52 -8.91
N ILE A 236 17.45 -14.65 -8.28
CA ILE A 236 17.61 -14.57 -6.83
C ILE A 236 16.62 -13.52 -6.31
N PHE A 237 15.82 -13.87 -5.32
CA PHE A 237 14.86 -12.98 -4.68
C PHE A 237 15.25 -12.80 -3.20
N ALA A 238 15.98 -11.73 -2.91
CA ALA A 238 16.46 -11.40 -1.56
C ALA A 238 15.74 -10.20 -0.93
N ASP A 239 14.74 -9.64 -1.61
CA ASP A 239 13.87 -8.61 -1.06
C ASP A 239 12.94 -9.22 0.01
N VAL A 240 13.24 -8.93 1.28
CA VAL A 240 12.33 -9.23 2.39
C VAL A 240 11.30 -8.11 2.44
N GLY A 241 10.23 -8.28 1.67
CA GLY A 241 9.09 -7.36 1.70
C GLY A 241 8.62 -7.14 3.14
N ASP A 242 8.66 -5.89 3.59
CA ASP A 242 8.26 -5.51 4.96
C ASP A 242 6.82 -5.99 5.19
N ILE A 243 6.65 -7.01 6.06
CA ILE A 243 5.33 -7.37 6.57
C ILE A 243 4.74 -6.09 7.16
N PRO A 244 3.54 -5.63 6.73
CA PRO A 244 3.04 -4.33 7.11
C PRO A 244 3.06 -4.19 8.62
N LYS A 245 3.70 -3.13 9.11
CA LYS A 245 3.89 -2.85 10.55
C LYS A 245 2.58 -2.36 11.17
N PHE A 246 1.58 -3.24 11.17
CA PHE A 246 0.39 -3.08 11.96
C PHE A 246 0.81 -2.98 13.43
N ALA A 247 0.29 -1.98 14.13
CA ALA A 247 0.38 -1.96 15.58
C ALA A 247 -0.29 -3.25 16.09
N VAL A 248 0.50 -4.16 16.66
CA VAL A 248 -0.02 -5.37 17.28
C VAL A 248 -0.64 -4.98 18.61
N PRO A 249 -1.99 -4.91 18.74
CA PRO A 249 -2.58 -4.63 20.04
C PRO A 249 -2.23 -5.79 20.98
N SER A 250 -1.65 -5.47 22.13
CA SER A 250 -1.30 -6.45 23.15
C SER A 250 -2.55 -7.19 23.62
N GLN A 251 -2.64 -8.49 23.32
CA GLN A 251 -3.65 -9.42 23.84
C GLN A 251 -5.08 -8.87 23.80
N LYS A 252 -5.68 -8.67 22.61
CA LYS A 252 -7.13 -8.48 22.54
C LYS A 252 -7.86 -9.75 23.01
N THR A 253 -8.46 -9.70 24.20
CA THR A 253 -9.23 -10.80 24.80
C THR A 253 -10.72 -10.77 24.44
N GLY A 254 -11.05 -10.40 23.19
CA GLY A 254 -12.43 -10.34 22.71
C GLY A 254 -13.08 -11.72 22.52
N ASP A 255 -14.40 -11.75 22.37
CA ASP A 255 -15.15 -12.99 22.16
C ASP A 255 -15.05 -13.53 20.72
N ILE A 256 -14.87 -12.65 19.73
CA ILE A 256 -14.87 -12.99 18.30
C ILE A 256 -13.44 -13.26 17.85
N TYR A 257 -13.09 -14.51 17.53
CA TYR A 257 -11.76 -14.84 16.99
C TYR A 257 -11.66 -14.56 15.48
N ILE A 258 -10.60 -13.87 15.05
CA ILE A 258 -10.25 -13.66 13.64
C ILE A 258 -9.09 -14.54 13.21
N GLY A 259 -7.97 -14.49 13.94
CA GLY A 259 -6.71 -15.09 13.50
C GLY A 259 -5.59 -14.97 14.52
N LYS A 260 -4.39 -15.40 14.15
CA LYS A 260 -3.16 -15.11 14.90
C LYS A 260 -2.51 -13.84 14.36
N VAL A 261 -1.79 -13.12 15.23
CA VAL A 261 -0.95 -12.01 14.80
C VAL A 261 0.39 -12.55 14.29
N LEU A 262 0.80 -12.11 13.11
CA LEU A 262 2.13 -12.37 12.55
C LEU A 262 3.07 -11.21 12.89
N SER A 263 4.35 -11.50 13.09
CA SER A 263 5.38 -10.48 13.34
C SER A 263 6.62 -10.77 12.52
N GLY A 264 6.92 -9.91 11.53
CA GLY A 264 8.11 -10.07 10.68
C GLY A 264 9.44 -9.95 11.44
N GLU A 265 9.42 -9.38 12.64
CA GLU A 265 10.59 -9.24 13.53
C GLU A 265 10.83 -10.48 14.40
N ARG A 266 9.86 -11.40 14.50
CA ARG A 266 9.90 -12.56 15.40
C ARG A 266 9.69 -13.86 14.64
N TRP A 267 10.78 -14.43 14.15
CA TRP A 267 10.79 -15.77 13.57
C TRP A 267 11.27 -16.82 14.58
N THR A 268 10.64 -17.99 14.59
CA THR A 268 11.13 -19.19 15.30
C THR A 268 11.07 -20.43 14.39
N GLN A 269 11.92 -21.42 14.64
CA GLN A 269 11.89 -22.70 13.91
C GLN A 269 10.57 -23.48 14.10
N SER A 270 9.88 -23.29 15.23
CA SER A 270 8.68 -24.04 15.58
C SER A 270 7.36 -23.38 15.16
N THR A 271 7.32 -22.04 15.07
CA THR A 271 6.09 -21.28 14.73
C THR A 271 6.25 -20.37 13.51
N GLY A 272 7.42 -20.33 12.88
CA GLY A 272 7.71 -19.36 11.82
C GLY A 272 7.54 -17.93 12.34
N TYR A 273 6.82 -17.09 11.59
CA TYR A 273 6.46 -15.72 11.98
C TYR A 273 5.17 -15.63 12.81
N GLU A 274 4.54 -16.76 13.18
CA GLU A 274 3.36 -16.74 14.05
C GLU A 274 3.76 -16.38 15.48
N THR A 275 3.13 -15.33 16.02
CA THR A 275 3.21 -15.02 17.45
C THR A 275 2.22 -15.86 18.25
N PRO A 276 2.41 -16.03 19.58
CA PRO A 276 1.41 -16.68 20.43
C PRO A 276 0.17 -15.81 20.69
N PHE A 277 0.05 -14.64 20.08
CA PHE A 277 -1.06 -13.71 20.29
C PHE A 277 -2.15 -13.91 19.26
N GLU A 278 -3.37 -14.14 19.75
CA GLU A 278 -4.58 -14.16 18.93
C GLU A 278 -5.11 -12.73 18.73
N PHE A 279 -5.62 -12.44 17.54
CA PHE A 279 -6.40 -11.26 17.26
C PHE A 279 -7.88 -11.59 17.40
N ARG A 280 -8.52 -11.00 18.41
CA ARG A 280 -9.95 -11.13 18.69
C ARG A 280 -10.60 -9.75 18.76
N ILE A 281 -11.92 -9.69 18.54
CA ILE A 281 -12.73 -8.47 18.67
C ILE A 281 -13.75 -8.68 19.79
N ASP A 282 -13.92 -7.69 20.66
CA ASP A 282 -14.95 -7.72 21.71
C ASP A 282 -16.35 -7.48 21.09
N ASP A 283 -17.42 -8.05 21.64
CA ASP A 283 -18.75 -7.84 21.08
C ASP A 283 -19.11 -6.34 20.99
N SER A 284 -18.70 -5.52 21.95
CA SER A 284 -18.92 -4.07 21.94
C SER A 284 -18.19 -3.30 20.84
N GLU A 285 -17.19 -3.90 20.19
CA GLU A 285 -16.41 -3.32 19.09
C GLU A 285 -16.92 -3.71 17.70
N LEU A 286 -18.04 -4.45 17.60
CA LEU A 286 -18.57 -4.88 16.30
C LEU A 286 -19.05 -3.67 15.46
N MET A 287 -18.49 -3.55 14.26
CA MET A 287 -18.83 -2.53 13.26
C MET A 287 -19.13 -3.20 11.91
N HIS A 288 -19.38 -2.39 10.87
CA HIS A 288 -19.29 -2.85 9.48
C HIS A 288 -17.89 -3.41 9.19
N GLY A 289 -17.80 -4.41 8.32
CA GLY A 289 -16.54 -5.03 7.92
C GLY A 289 -16.39 -5.17 6.42
N ILE A 290 -15.13 -5.19 5.97
CA ILE A 290 -14.77 -5.46 4.58
C ILE A 290 -13.67 -6.53 4.55
N PHE A 291 -13.90 -7.58 3.76
CA PHE A 291 -12.89 -8.56 3.40
C PHE A 291 -12.52 -8.32 1.95
N THR A 292 -11.30 -7.83 1.70
CA THR A 292 -10.81 -7.53 0.35
C THR A 292 -9.65 -8.44 -0.01
N GLY A 293 -9.63 -8.97 -1.23
CA GLY A 293 -8.49 -9.70 -1.76
C GLY A 293 -8.67 -10.23 -3.17
N GLU A 294 -7.56 -10.50 -3.84
CA GLU A 294 -7.57 -11.14 -5.16
C GLU A 294 -8.21 -12.54 -5.11
N SER A 295 -8.60 -13.07 -6.26
CA SER A 295 -9.08 -14.45 -6.36
C SER A 295 -8.05 -15.43 -5.80
N ARG A 296 -8.50 -16.42 -5.01
CA ARG A 296 -7.66 -17.40 -4.29
C ARG A 296 -6.77 -16.86 -3.16
N SER A 297 -6.88 -15.59 -2.79
CA SER A 297 -6.22 -15.02 -1.59
C SER A 297 -6.68 -15.62 -0.25
N GLY A 298 -7.83 -16.30 -0.23
CA GLY A 298 -8.46 -16.83 0.99
C GLY A 298 -9.52 -15.92 1.62
N LYS A 299 -9.91 -14.81 0.97
CA LYS A 299 -10.94 -13.87 1.48
C LYS A 299 -12.22 -14.53 2.00
N THR A 300 -12.83 -15.43 1.22
CA THR A 300 -14.06 -16.14 1.60
C THR A 300 -13.82 -17.10 2.77
N VAL A 301 -12.65 -17.73 2.86
CA VAL A 301 -12.28 -18.59 3.99
C VAL A 301 -12.12 -17.78 5.29
N ALA A 302 -11.49 -16.61 5.21
CA ALA A 302 -11.35 -15.69 6.34
C ALA A 302 -12.71 -15.13 6.80
N ALA A 303 -13.54 -14.68 5.86
CA ALA A 303 -14.88 -14.18 6.13
C ALA A 303 -15.77 -15.26 6.76
N THR A 304 -15.86 -16.44 6.14
CA THR A 304 -16.64 -17.58 6.66
C THR A 304 -16.17 -17.99 8.06
N ARG A 305 -14.86 -18.01 8.32
CA ARG A 305 -14.34 -18.32 9.67
C ARG A 305 -14.79 -17.28 10.69
N PHE A 306 -14.65 -15.99 10.37
CA PHE A 306 -15.08 -14.89 11.24
C PHE A 306 -16.60 -14.93 11.52
N ILE A 307 -17.42 -15.09 10.49
CA ILE A 307 -18.88 -15.23 10.65
C ILE A 307 -19.23 -16.49 11.47
N SER A 308 -18.50 -17.61 11.28
CA SER A 308 -18.71 -18.83 12.07
C SER A 308 -18.36 -18.69 13.57
N GLU A 309 -17.59 -17.67 13.95
CA GLU A 309 -17.41 -17.32 15.36
C GLU A 309 -18.51 -16.36 15.84
N LEU A 310 -18.92 -15.38 15.01
CA LEU A 310 -20.07 -14.50 15.31
C LEU A 310 -21.38 -15.26 15.56
N THR A 311 -21.62 -16.39 14.89
CA THR A 311 -22.82 -17.22 15.17
C THR A 311 -22.89 -17.67 16.63
N LYS A 312 -21.76 -17.86 17.30
CA LYS A 312 -21.67 -18.37 18.68
C LYS A 312 -21.80 -17.27 19.72
N VAL A 313 -21.45 -16.03 19.36
CA VAL A 313 -21.38 -14.87 20.27
C VAL A 313 -22.76 -14.48 20.80
N LYS A 314 -22.80 -14.15 22.09
CA LYS A 314 -23.94 -13.54 22.76
C LYS A 314 -23.57 -12.12 23.17
N ARG A 315 -24.43 -11.16 22.85
CA ARG A 315 -24.28 -9.77 23.25
C ARG A 315 -24.27 -9.64 24.76
N LYS A 316 -23.22 -9.06 25.35
CA LYS A 316 -23.12 -8.90 26.82
C LYS A 316 -24.25 -8.04 27.40
N LYS A 317 -24.76 -7.08 26.62
CA LYS A 317 -25.83 -6.15 27.02
C LYS A 317 -27.24 -6.78 27.05
N THR A 318 -27.56 -7.65 26.09
CA THR A 318 -28.93 -8.17 25.89
C THR A 318 -29.05 -9.69 26.12
N GLY A 319 -27.94 -10.41 26.22
CA GLY A 319 -27.90 -11.88 26.28
C GLY A 319 -28.28 -12.60 24.97
N LYS A 320 -28.72 -11.85 23.96
CA LYS A 320 -29.16 -12.37 22.65
C LYS A 320 -27.97 -12.73 21.77
N ARG A 321 -28.18 -13.70 20.87
CA ARG A 321 -27.30 -13.98 19.74
C ARG A 321 -27.60 -13.05 18.58
N LEU A 322 -26.65 -12.92 17.66
CA LEU A 322 -26.85 -12.20 16.40
C LEU A 322 -27.63 -13.06 15.40
N ARG A 323 -28.56 -12.43 14.69
CA ARG A 323 -29.16 -12.96 13.45
C ARG A 323 -28.14 -12.78 12.32
N ILE A 324 -27.94 -13.78 11.47
CA ILE A 324 -26.96 -13.71 10.37
C ILE A 324 -27.66 -14.08 9.07
N VAL A 325 -27.51 -13.24 8.03
CA VAL A 325 -28.04 -13.52 6.70
C VAL A 325 -26.90 -13.38 5.70
N ALA A 326 -26.59 -14.46 4.98
CA ALA A 326 -25.53 -14.48 3.97
C ALA A 326 -26.11 -14.56 2.56
N LEU A 327 -25.78 -13.58 1.73
CA LEU A 327 -26.11 -13.51 0.31
C LEU A 327 -24.98 -14.18 -0.47
N ASP A 328 -25.22 -15.40 -0.95
CA ASP A 328 -24.19 -16.29 -1.52
C ASP A 328 -24.34 -16.44 -3.04
N PRO A 329 -23.47 -15.81 -3.85
CA PRO A 329 -23.46 -15.98 -5.30
C PRO A 329 -22.66 -17.21 -5.78
N LYS A 330 -21.89 -17.87 -4.92
CA LYS A 330 -20.82 -18.83 -5.30
C LYS A 330 -20.95 -20.23 -4.69
N GLN A 331 -21.94 -20.46 -3.82
CA GLN A 331 -22.19 -21.69 -3.05
C GLN A 331 -21.22 -21.95 -1.89
N ASP A 332 -20.42 -20.95 -1.51
CA ASP A 332 -19.36 -21.08 -0.49
C ASP A 332 -19.92 -21.09 0.95
N TRP A 333 -21.10 -20.52 1.20
CA TRP A 333 -21.66 -20.32 2.55
C TRP A 333 -22.38 -21.55 3.11
N ARG A 334 -22.63 -22.57 2.28
CA ARG A 334 -23.18 -23.87 2.70
C ARG A 334 -22.41 -24.51 3.86
N ILE A 335 -21.11 -24.20 4.00
CA ILE A 335 -20.27 -24.74 5.07
C ILE A 335 -20.68 -24.26 6.48
N LEU A 336 -21.41 -23.14 6.62
CA LEU A 336 -21.96 -22.69 7.91
C LEU A 336 -22.88 -23.74 8.56
N ALA A 337 -23.53 -24.60 7.76
CA ALA A 337 -24.34 -25.72 8.25
C ALA A 337 -23.56 -26.71 9.16
N LYS A 338 -22.23 -26.70 9.11
CA LYS A 338 -21.37 -27.53 9.99
C LYS A 338 -21.04 -26.87 11.33
N PHE A 339 -21.27 -25.57 11.46
CA PHE A 339 -20.86 -24.75 12.62
C PHE A 339 -22.04 -24.20 13.43
N VAL A 340 -23.25 -24.23 12.87
CA VAL A 340 -24.49 -23.70 13.47
C VAL A 340 -25.41 -24.85 13.87
N GLU A 341 -26.23 -24.65 14.90
CA GLU A 341 -27.22 -25.63 15.32
C GLU A 341 -28.29 -25.88 14.22
N PRO A 342 -28.68 -27.13 13.91
CA PRO A 342 -29.59 -27.42 12.79
C PRO A 342 -30.97 -26.76 12.86
N GLU A 343 -31.45 -26.43 14.07
CA GLU A 343 -32.73 -25.76 14.30
C GLU A 343 -32.70 -24.27 13.92
N ARG A 344 -31.50 -23.69 13.83
CA ARG A 344 -31.23 -22.26 13.63
C ARG A 344 -30.65 -21.96 12.23
N PHE A 345 -30.12 -22.99 11.56
CA PHE A 345 -29.56 -22.86 10.23
C PHE A 345 -30.63 -23.10 9.16
N HIS A 346 -30.93 -22.07 8.37
CA HIS A 346 -31.83 -22.16 7.23
C HIS A 346 -31.07 -21.91 5.93
N PHE A 347 -31.25 -22.79 4.96
CA PHE A 347 -30.70 -22.64 3.62
C PHE A 347 -31.83 -22.55 2.61
N TYR A 348 -31.74 -21.59 1.70
CA TYR A 348 -32.69 -21.42 0.61
C TYR A 348 -31.96 -21.18 -0.71
N SER A 349 -32.39 -21.87 -1.76
CA SER A 349 -31.93 -21.60 -3.12
C SER A 349 -32.89 -20.63 -3.82
N LEU A 350 -32.33 -19.52 -4.29
CA LEU A 350 -33.00 -18.55 -5.16
C LEU A 350 -32.93 -18.98 -6.64
N GLY A 351 -31.91 -19.78 -7.00
CA GLY A 351 -31.63 -20.21 -8.36
C GLY A 351 -32.12 -21.61 -8.73
N ASN A 352 -32.43 -22.48 -7.77
CA ASN A 352 -32.82 -23.87 -8.03
C ASN A 352 -34.21 -24.24 -7.51
N PRO A 353 -35.22 -24.43 -8.39
CA PRO A 353 -36.56 -24.87 -8.01
C PRO A 353 -36.68 -26.27 -7.38
N GLU A 354 -35.65 -27.12 -7.49
CA GLU A 354 -35.70 -28.50 -7.02
C GLU A 354 -34.98 -28.70 -5.68
N PHE A 355 -34.23 -27.70 -5.19
CA PHE A 355 -33.38 -27.83 -4.00
C PHE A 355 -33.60 -26.69 -3.00
N LEU A 356 -34.43 -26.96 -1.98
CA LEU A 356 -34.82 -25.99 -0.94
C LEU A 356 -35.22 -24.62 -1.52
N PRO A 357 -36.22 -24.58 -2.42
CA PRO A 357 -36.66 -23.35 -3.08
C PRO A 357 -37.30 -22.39 -2.07
N ILE A 358 -37.26 -21.09 -2.38
CA ILE A 358 -37.98 -20.06 -1.61
C ILE A 358 -38.76 -19.14 -2.55
N ASN A 359 -40.07 -19.05 -2.34
CA ASN A 359 -40.93 -18.15 -3.10
C ASN A 359 -40.93 -16.78 -2.42
N LEU A 360 -40.42 -15.75 -3.08
CA LEU A 360 -40.22 -14.39 -2.54
C LEU A 360 -40.98 -13.36 -3.37
N ASN A 361 -42.04 -12.78 -2.81
CA ASN A 361 -42.72 -11.66 -3.47
C ASN A 361 -42.07 -10.33 -3.05
N ILE A 362 -41.13 -9.83 -3.85
CA ILE A 362 -40.46 -8.55 -3.58
C ILE A 362 -41.44 -7.36 -3.62
N CYS A 363 -42.56 -7.47 -4.36
CA CYS A 363 -43.61 -6.44 -4.36
C CYS A 363 -44.50 -6.47 -3.10
N LYS A 364 -44.31 -7.42 -2.18
CA LYS A 364 -44.97 -7.39 -0.87
C LYS A 364 -44.29 -6.34 0.01
N VAL A 365 -45.07 -5.40 0.54
CA VAL A 365 -44.58 -4.35 1.44
C VAL A 365 -44.30 -4.97 2.82
N PRO A 366 -43.07 -4.85 3.36
CA PRO A 366 -42.74 -5.38 4.68
C PRO A 366 -43.57 -4.72 5.78
N TYR A 367 -43.88 -5.46 6.86
CA TYR A 367 -44.56 -4.92 8.03
C TYR A 367 -43.86 -3.66 8.58
N ASN A 368 -44.64 -2.69 9.05
CA ASN A 368 -44.21 -1.35 9.48
C ASN A 368 -43.54 -0.43 8.43
N VAL A 369 -43.26 -0.89 7.20
CA VAL A 369 -42.65 -0.05 6.15
C VAL A 369 -43.73 0.71 5.37
N ASN A 370 -43.52 2.02 5.15
CA ASN A 370 -44.44 2.84 4.36
C ASN A 370 -44.49 2.34 2.89
N PRO A 371 -45.69 2.09 2.30
CA PRO A 371 -45.81 1.55 0.93
C PRO A 371 -45.12 2.40 -0.15
N GLN A 372 -45.22 3.72 -0.06
CA GLN A 372 -44.60 4.65 -1.00
C GLN A 372 -43.08 4.51 -0.97
N VAL A 373 -42.52 4.55 0.24
CA VAL A 373 -41.08 4.39 0.48
C VAL A 373 -40.60 3.02 -0.02
N TRP A 374 -41.38 1.95 0.16
CA TRP A 374 -41.04 0.62 -0.36
C TRP A 374 -41.02 0.58 -1.89
N ALA A 375 -42.10 1.06 -2.52
CA ALA A 375 -42.25 1.11 -3.97
C ALA A 375 -41.08 1.85 -4.64
N ASP A 376 -40.77 3.06 -4.16
CA ASP A 376 -39.76 3.93 -4.75
C ASP A 376 -38.36 3.28 -4.80
N SER A 377 -38.00 2.46 -3.82
CA SER A 377 -36.71 1.75 -3.83
C SER A 377 -36.70 0.48 -4.64
N ILE A 378 -37.79 -0.28 -4.71
CA ILE A 378 -37.85 -1.39 -5.68
C ILE A 378 -37.62 -0.82 -7.08
N ILE A 379 -38.22 0.32 -7.37
CA ILE A 379 -38.04 1.03 -8.65
C ILE A 379 -36.59 1.50 -8.80
N GLU A 380 -36.01 2.15 -7.79
CA GLU A 380 -34.62 2.64 -7.84
C GLU A 380 -33.59 1.51 -8.02
N ILE A 381 -33.71 0.44 -7.24
CA ILE A 381 -32.85 -0.75 -7.29
C ILE A 381 -33.03 -1.48 -8.63
N TYR A 382 -34.26 -1.61 -9.14
CA TYR A 382 -34.52 -2.19 -10.46
C TYR A 382 -33.89 -1.35 -11.58
N CYS A 383 -34.07 -0.02 -11.54
CA CYS A 383 -33.48 0.88 -12.53
C CYS A 383 -31.95 0.83 -12.50
N ARG A 384 -31.34 0.78 -11.31
CA ARG A 384 -29.89 0.71 -11.17
C ARG A 384 -29.31 -0.64 -11.60
N ALA A 385 -29.97 -1.75 -11.25
CA ALA A 385 -29.54 -3.08 -11.67
C ALA A 385 -29.59 -3.20 -13.21
N TYR A 386 -30.71 -2.81 -13.84
CA TYR A 386 -30.95 -3.01 -15.27
C TYR A 386 -30.48 -1.87 -16.20
N GLY A 387 -29.84 -0.83 -15.67
CA GLY A 387 -29.33 0.32 -16.46
C GLY A 387 -30.44 1.18 -17.09
N LEU A 388 -31.58 1.30 -16.41
CA LEU A 388 -32.72 2.09 -16.90
C LEU A 388 -32.58 3.55 -16.46
N MET A 389 -32.75 4.49 -17.39
CA MET A 389 -32.69 5.93 -17.14
C MET A 389 -33.94 6.45 -16.42
N GLU A 390 -33.95 7.73 -16.01
CA GLU A 390 -35.05 8.41 -15.30
C GLU A 390 -36.45 8.21 -15.93
N ARG A 391 -36.55 8.15 -17.27
CA ARG A 391 -37.83 7.86 -17.95
C ARG A 391 -38.33 6.42 -17.71
N GLY A 392 -37.41 5.45 -17.55
CA GLY A 392 -37.75 4.09 -17.15
C GLY A 392 -38.25 4.03 -15.71
N LYS A 393 -37.63 4.81 -14.79
CA LYS A 393 -38.09 5.00 -13.41
C LYS A 393 -39.53 5.52 -13.37
N ALA A 394 -39.85 6.57 -14.14
CA ALA A 394 -41.21 7.13 -14.21
C ALA A 394 -42.26 6.12 -14.72
N ILE A 395 -41.95 5.34 -15.76
CA ILE A 395 -42.87 4.34 -16.33
C ILE A 395 -43.10 3.17 -15.36
N LEU A 396 -42.04 2.69 -14.71
CA LEU A 396 -42.15 1.63 -13.70
C LEU A 396 -42.92 2.11 -12.47
N ALA A 397 -42.73 3.37 -12.06
CA ALA A 397 -43.52 4.00 -11.01
C ALA A 397 -45.01 4.07 -11.37
N GLU A 398 -45.37 4.65 -12.54
CA GLU A 398 -46.76 4.75 -12.99
C GLU A 398 -47.48 3.39 -12.92
N THR A 399 -46.83 2.32 -13.38
CA THR A 399 -47.42 0.98 -13.40
C THR A 399 -47.44 0.26 -12.06
N LEU A 400 -46.40 0.42 -11.22
CA LEU A 400 -46.36 -0.20 -9.90
C LEU A 400 -47.34 0.48 -8.92
N TYR A 401 -47.40 1.82 -8.93
CA TYR A 401 -48.35 2.58 -8.11
C TYR A 401 -49.81 2.28 -8.50
N ALA A 402 -50.13 2.22 -9.79
CA ALA A 402 -51.48 1.84 -10.23
C ALA A 402 -51.89 0.44 -9.75
N LEU A 403 -50.98 -0.53 -9.73
CA LEU A 403 -51.26 -1.88 -9.21
C LEU A 403 -51.43 -1.91 -7.68
N TYR A 404 -50.70 -1.08 -6.94
CA TYR A 404 -50.91 -0.91 -5.49
C TYR A 404 -52.22 -0.19 -5.17
N GLU A 405 -52.63 0.79 -5.98
CA GLU A 405 -53.92 1.47 -5.86
C GLU A 405 -55.09 0.53 -6.19
N GLU A 406 -55.01 -0.23 -7.28
CA GLU A 406 -55.96 -1.31 -7.64
C GLU A 406 -56.06 -2.39 -6.54
N ALA A 407 -54.98 -2.62 -5.78
CA ALA A 407 -54.95 -3.54 -4.64
C ALA A 407 -55.39 -2.91 -3.30
N GLY A 408 -55.71 -1.61 -3.24
CA GLY A 408 -56.11 -0.92 -2.02
C GLY A 408 -54.97 -0.73 -1.00
N VAL A 409 -53.72 -0.68 -1.44
CA VAL A 409 -52.55 -0.54 -0.54
C VAL A 409 -52.38 0.90 -0.02
N PHE A 410 -52.81 1.90 -0.80
CA PHE A 410 -52.75 3.32 -0.42
C PHE A 410 -54.02 3.85 0.28
N GLU A 411 -54.89 2.99 0.80
CA GLU A 411 -56.02 3.42 1.61
C GLU A 411 -55.53 4.05 2.93
N ASP A 412 -55.81 5.34 3.14
CA ASP A 412 -55.43 6.08 4.35
C ASP A 412 -56.34 5.70 5.53
N LEU A 413 -56.02 4.58 6.15
CA LEU A 413 -56.72 4.02 7.31
C LEU A 413 -55.77 3.86 8.50
N PRO A 414 -56.22 4.08 9.75
CA PRO A 414 -55.35 4.05 10.93
C PRO A 414 -54.58 2.73 11.14
N ASN A 415 -55.12 1.61 10.66
CA ASN A 415 -54.56 0.27 10.78
C ASN A 415 -53.80 -0.19 9.51
N TRP A 416 -53.32 0.72 8.67
CA TRP A 416 -52.62 0.40 7.41
C TRP A 416 -51.53 -0.67 7.56
N ARG A 417 -50.77 -0.66 8.65
CA ARG A 417 -49.71 -1.63 8.98
C ARG A 417 -50.16 -3.09 8.90
N GLU A 418 -51.42 -3.39 9.22
CA GLU A 418 -51.94 -4.76 9.28
C GLU A 418 -52.36 -5.27 7.90
N PHE A 419 -53.05 -4.45 7.11
CA PHE A 419 -53.57 -4.86 5.81
C PHE A 419 -52.60 -4.62 4.65
N VAL A 420 -51.66 -3.66 4.77
CA VAL A 420 -50.72 -3.32 3.69
C VAL A 420 -49.90 -4.53 3.23
N PRO A 421 -49.27 -5.34 4.10
CA PRO A 421 -48.53 -6.54 3.66
C PRO A 421 -49.44 -7.59 3.00
N GLN A 422 -50.69 -7.68 3.42
CA GLN A 422 -51.67 -8.66 2.90
C GLN A 422 -52.21 -8.26 1.52
N ARG A 423 -52.49 -6.95 1.33
CA ARG A 423 -52.96 -6.39 0.06
C ARG A 423 -51.83 -6.27 -0.97
N SER A 424 -50.65 -5.82 -0.56
CA SER A 424 -49.48 -5.71 -1.44
C SER A 424 -48.97 -7.06 -1.96
N ALA A 425 -49.17 -8.16 -1.22
CA ALA A 425 -48.90 -9.51 -1.71
C ALA A 425 -49.66 -9.86 -3.01
N GLN A 426 -50.76 -9.16 -3.32
CA GLN A 426 -51.46 -9.32 -4.59
C GLN A 426 -50.71 -8.69 -5.78
N VAL A 427 -49.80 -7.76 -5.55
CA VAL A 427 -48.94 -7.18 -6.59
C VAL A 427 -47.73 -8.08 -6.77
N THR A 428 -47.37 -8.40 -8.02
CA THR A 428 -46.25 -9.27 -8.38
C THR A 428 -45.60 -8.81 -9.69
N LEU A 429 -44.32 -9.11 -9.90
CA LEU A 429 -43.59 -8.70 -11.11
C LEU A 429 -44.22 -9.20 -12.43
N PRO A 430 -44.83 -10.41 -12.53
CA PRO A 430 -45.63 -10.80 -13.68
C PRO A 430 -46.86 -9.91 -13.94
N LYS A 431 -47.54 -9.41 -12.89
CA LYS A 431 -48.65 -8.45 -13.06
C LYS A 431 -48.14 -7.09 -13.56
N VAL A 432 -46.97 -6.64 -13.10
CA VAL A 432 -46.30 -5.43 -13.63
C VAL A 432 -46.01 -5.61 -15.12
N TYR A 433 -45.41 -6.74 -15.52
CA TYR A 433 -45.15 -7.06 -16.93
C TYR A 433 -46.44 -7.10 -17.76
N ASP A 434 -47.48 -7.81 -17.32
CA ASP A 434 -48.76 -7.90 -18.03
C ASP A 434 -49.43 -6.52 -18.18
N ARG A 435 -49.37 -5.66 -17.15
CA ARG A 435 -49.91 -4.30 -17.18
C ARG A 435 -49.15 -3.42 -18.17
N MET A 436 -47.82 -3.44 -18.14
CA MET A 436 -46.97 -2.71 -19.08
C MET A 436 -47.16 -3.20 -20.52
N ASN A 437 -47.30 -4.50 -20.73
CA ASN A 437 -47.50 -5.09 -22.06
C ASN A 437 -48.88 -4.70 -22.65
N ARG A 438 -49.93 -4.65 -21.83
CA ARG A 438 -51.24 -4.10 -22.23
C ARG A 438 -51.16 -2.61 -22.59
N ILE A 439 -50.44 -1.81 -21.81
CA ILE A 439 -50.23 -0.38 -22.10
C ILE A 439 -49.49 -0.21 -23.43
N LYS A 440 -48.44 -1.01 -23.69
CA LYS A 440 -47.74 -1.01 -24.99
C LYS A 440 -48.69 -1.36 -26.15
N LEU A 441 -49.49 -2.42 -26.03
CA LEU A 441 -50.45 -2.83 -27.07
C LEU A 441 -51.51 -1.74 -27.32
N ASP A 442 -52.04 -1.10 -26.27
CA ASP A 442 -52.99 0.01 -26.38
C ASP A 442 -52.36 1.29 -26.99
N LEU A 443 -51.03 1.46 -26.86
CA LEU A 443 -50.26 2.52 -27.53
C LEU A 443 -49.88 2.17 -28.98
N GLU A 444 -49.94 0.90 -29.37
CA GLU A 444 -49.71 0.41 -30.74
C GLU A 444 -51.02 0.31 -31.55
N ASP A 445 -52.17 0.15 -30.90
CA ASP A 445 -53.49 0.07 -31.53
C ASP A 445 -53.90 1.42 -32.18
N PRO A 446 -54.05 1.47 -33.52
CA PRO A 446 -54.44 2.68 -34.23
C PRO A 446 -55.88 3.16 -33.98
N MET A 447 -56.76 2.35 -33.35
CA MET A 447 -58.10 2.79 -32.94
C MET A 447 -58.11 3.44 -31.55
N LYS A 448 -57.28 2.99 -30.61
CA LYS A 448 -57.15 3.59 -29.26
C LYS A 448 -56.19 4.78 -29.23
N SER A 449 -55.15 4.75 -30.06
CA SER A 449 -54.23 5.87 -30.29
C SER A 449 -54.92 7.02 -31.05
N GLY A 450 -55.89 7.68 -30.40
CA GLY A 450 -56.47 8.93 -30.89
C GLY A 450 -55.37 9.93 -31.25
N LYS A 451 -55.57 10.71 -32.32
CA LYS A 451 -54.57 11.62 -32.92
C LYS A 451 -53.99 12.61 -31.89
N GLY A 452 -52.94 12.22 -31.17
CA GLY A 452 -52.51 12.95 -29.97
C GLY A 452 -51.25 12.41 -29.29
N ARG A 453 -50.10 12.48 -29.99
CA ARG A 453 -48.74 12.62 -29.42
C ARG A 453 -48.48 11.97 -28.04
N MET A 454 -48.31 10.64 -28.01
CA MET A 454 -47.23 10.05 -27.20
C MET A 454 -46.00 9.95 -28.12
N GLY A 455 -44.89 10.58 -27.78
CA GLY A 455 -43.71 10.62 -28.67
C GLY A 455 -43.07 9.23 -28.86
N ASN A 456 -42.41 8.99 -30.00
CA ASN A 456 -41.70 7.73 -30.27
C ASN A 456 -40.75 7.36 -29.11
N GLU A 457 -40.08 8.35 -28.52
CA GLU A 457 -39.19 8.18 -27.36
C GLU A 457 -39.86 7.53 -26.13
N ALA A 458 -41.18 7.69 -25.95
CA ALA A 458 -41.93 7.04 -24.87
C ALA A 458 -42.21 5.57 -25.20
N ARG A 459 -42.55 5.26 -26.46
CA ARG A 459 -42.68 3.87 -26.95
C ARG A 459 -41.34 3.11 -26.85
N ASP A 460 -40.23 3.80 -27.16
CA ASP A 460 -38.87 3.27 -26.99
C ASP A 460 -38.47 3.09 -25.52
N ALA A 461 -39.01 3.90 -24.61
CA ALA A 461 -38.80 3.73 -23.17
C ALA A 461 -39.62 2.55 -22.62
N TYR A 462 -40.92 2.46 -22.96
CA TYR A 462 -41.77 1.32 -22.60
C TYR A 462 -41.20 0.00 -23.13
N THR A 463 -40.71 -0.04 -24.37
CA THR A 463 -40.08 -1.24 -24.96
C THR A 463 -38.80 -1.62 -24.21
N ARG A 464 -37.91 -0.66 -23.90
CA ARG A 464 -36.69 -0.94 -23.12
C ARG A 464 -36.95 -1.53 -21.73
N VAL A 465 -37.98 -1.06 -21.02
CA VAL A 465 -38.34 -1.64 -19.71
C VAL A 465 -39.00 -3.01 -19.87
N LEU A 466 -39.88 -3.18 -20.85
CA LEU A 466 -40.52 -4.47 -21.15
C LEU A 466 -39.53 -5.56 -21.57
N ASP A 467 -38.48 -5.22 -22.32
CA ASP A 467 -37.42 -6.16 -22.71
C ASP A 467 -36.63 -6.69 -21.49
N ARG A 468 -36.54 -5.90 -20.40
CA ARG A 468 -35.94 -6.34 -19.12
C ARG A 468 -36.93 -7.12 -18.25
N LEU A 469 -38.21 -6.78 -18.26
CA LEU A 469 -39.26 -7.52 -17.55
C LEU A 469 -39.75 -8.78 -18.28
N GLN A 470 -39.34 -9.02 -19.53
CA GLN A 470 -39.83 -10.13 -20.36
C GLN A 470 -39.64 -11.51 -19.71
N ILE A 471 -38.68 -11.65 -18.80
CA ILE A 471 -38.42 -12.88 -18.05
C ILE A 471 -39.61 -13.30 -17.16
N PHE A 472 -40.41 -12.34 -16.68
CA PHE A 472 -41.64 -12.57 -15.90
C PHE A 472 -42.87 -12.93 -16.75
N GLY A 473 -42.82 -12.67 -18.06
CA GLY A 473 -43.83 -13.15 -19.01
C GLY A 473 -43.71 -14.64 -19.33
N ARG A 474 -42.59 -15.29 -18.96
CA ARG A 474 -42.29 -16.68 -19.28
C ARG A 474 -42.64 -17.58 -18.09
N LYS A 475 -43.82 -18.21 -18.10
CA LYS A 475 -44.31 -19.11 -17.02
C LYS A 475 -43.38 -20.27 -16.60
N PHE A 476 -42.35 -20.58 -17.39
CA PHE A 476 -41.36 -21.62 -17.10
C PHE A 476 -40.04 -21.07 -16.54
N SER A 477 -39.83 -19.76 -16.50
CA SER A 477 -38.61 -19.14 -15.98
C SER A 477 -38.52 -19.34 -14.46
N ILE A 478 -37.29 -19.43 -13.95
CA ILE A 478 -37.02 -19.60 -12.51
C ILE A 478 -37.53 -18.36 -11.77
N GLU A 479 -37.32 -17.20 -12.37
CA GLU A 479 -37.71 -15.87 -11.92
C GLU A 479 -39.23 -15.76 -11.73
N THR A 480 -40.04 -16.27 -12.67
CA THR A 480 -41.52 -16.27 -12.53
C THR A 480 -41.99 -17.25 -11.45
N ARG A 481 -41.33 -18.40 -11.30
CA ARG A 481 -41.72 -19.43 -10.33
C ARG A 481 -41.37 -19.03 -8.89
N MET A 482 -40.17 -18.47 -8.68
CA MET A 482 -39.69 -18.03 -7.37
C MET A 482 -40.22 -16.66 -6.96
N PHE A 483 -40.21 -15.68 -7.88
CA PHE A 483 -40.45 -14.27 -7.54
C PHE A 483 -41.75 -13.70 -8.15
N GLY A 484 -42.56 -14.54 -8.79
CA GLY A 484 -43.79 -14.14 -9.47
C GLY A 484 -45.09 -14.54 -8.80
N GLN A 485 -45.05 -15.28 -7.69
CA GLN A 485 -46.25 -15.84 -7.03
C GLN A 485 -46.79 -14.93 -5.92
N PRO A 486 -48.12 -14.78 -5.78
CA PRO A 486 -48.74 -13.90 -4.77
C PRO A 486 -48.74 -14.50 -3.36
N ASP A 487 -48.50 -15.81 -3.22
CA ASP A 487 -48.26 -16.51 -1.96
C ASP A 487 -46.78 -16.51 -1.54
N GLY A 488 -45.90 -15.86 -2.33
CA GLY A 488 -44.51 -15.65 -1.97
C GLY A 488 -44.36 -14.80 -0.70
N ILE A 489 -43.37 -15.14 0.12
CA ILE A 489 -43.11 -14.46 1.38
C ILE A 489 -42.50 -13.07 1.15
N GLY A 490 -42.69 -12.16 2.10
CA GLY A 490 -42.09 -10.83 2.10
C GLY A 490 -40.65 -10.84 2.60
N VAL A 491 -39.95 -9.71 2.44
CA VAL A 491 -38.57 -9.58 2.98
C VAL A 491 -38.58 -9.56 4.52
N ASP A 492 -39.66 -9.11 5.15
CA ASP A 492 -39.89 -9.22 6.59
C ASP A 492 -40.04 -10.66 7.08
N GLU A 493 -40.54 -11.58 6.28
CA GLU A 493 -40.63 -13.00 6.65
C GLU A 493 -39.28 -13.72 6.58
N LEU A 494 -38.26 -13.12 5.92
CA LEU A 494 -36.86 -13.54 6.04
C LEU A 494 -36.21 -13.06 7.35
N ILE A 495 -36.84 -12.15 8.08
CA ILE A 495 -36.31 -11.56 9.32
C ILE A 495 -36.69 -12.49 10.49
N GLY A 496 -35.95 -13.59 10.62
CA GLY A 496 -36.12 -14.62 11.66
C GLY A 496 -35.82 -14.15 13.09
N LYS A 497 -35.51 -15.06 14.01
CA LYS A 497 -35.07 -14.70 15.39
C LYS A 497 -33.56 -14.48 15.43
N ASP A 498 -32.80 -15.32 16.15
CA ASP A 498 -31.33 -15.36 16.08
C ASP A 498 -30.81 -16.20 14.91
N ASP A 499 -31.68 -16.54 13.96
CA ASP A 499 -31.48 -17.46 12.85
C ASP A 499 -30.27 -17.11 11.96
N VAL A 500 -29.69 -18.16 11.36
CA VAL A 500 -28.59 -18.07 10.40
C VAL A 500 -29.11 -18.54 9.04
N ILE A 501 -29.33 -17.59 8.13
CA ILE A 501 -29.95 -17.82 6.84
C ILE A 501 -28.90 -17.68 5.73
N VAL A 502 -28.82 -18.68 4.84
CA VAL A 502 -28.00 -18.63 3.63
C VAL A 502 -28.92 -18.58 2.41
N LEU A 503 -28.80 -17.52 1.60
CA LEU A 503 -29.57 -17.29 0.38
C LEU A 503 -28.67 -17.47 -0.83
N GLU A 504 -28.74 -18.63 -1.47
CA GLU A 504 -27.90 -18.98 -2.62
C GLU A 504 -28.51 -18.55 -3.94
N SER A 505 -27.82 -17.69 -4.70
CA SER A 505 -28.25 -17.20 -6.02
C SER A 505 -27.56 -17.88 -7.21
N TYR A 506 -26.76 -18.93 -6.97
CA TYR A 506 -26.10 -19.67 -8.05
C TYR A 506 -27.10 -20.21 -9.08
N GLY A 507 -26.86 -19.90 -10.35
CA GLY A 507 -27.75 -20.24 -11.47
C GLY A 507 -28.73 -19.14 -11.88
N LEU A 508 -28.86 -18.06 -11.10
CA LEU A 508 -29.57 -16.85 -11.56
C LEU A 508 -28.70 -16.00 -12.51
N GLU A 509 -29.37 -15.26 -13.38
CA GLU A 509 -28.75 -14.24 -14.24
C GLU A 509 -28.16 -13.09 -13.41
N THR A 510 -26.97 -12.60 -13.77
CA THR A 510 -26.19 -11.66 -12.93
C THR A 510 -26.95 -10.37 -12.61
N THR A 511 -27.64 -9.78 -13.57
CA THR A 511 -28.42 -8.55 -13.37
C THR A 511 -29.58 -8.79 -12.40
N PHE A 512 -30.28 -9.91 -12.57
CA PHE A 512 -31.37 -10.31 -11.67
C PHE A 512 -30.88 -10.65 -10.25
N LYS A 513 -29.75 -11.36 -10.11
CA LYS A 513 -29.06 -11.59 -8.83
C LYS A 513 -28.86 -10.28 -8.06
N ASN A 514 -28.31 -9.28 -8.73
CA ASN A 514 -28.02 -7.97 -8.15
C ASN A 514 -29.30 -7.24 -7.73
N PHE A 515 -30.35 -7.30 -8.54
CA PHE A 515 -31.67 -6.75 -8.18
C PHE A 515 -32.26 -7.41 -6.93
N ILE A 516 -32.27 -8.74 -6.85
CA ILE A 516 -32.83 -9.49 -5.71
C ILE A 516 -32.04 -9.22 -4.43
N PHE A 517 -30.71 -9.33 -4.46
CA PHE A 517 -29.86 -9.05 -3.31
C PHE A 517 -29.92 -7.57 -2.87
N GLY A 518 -30.04 -6.63 -3.82
CA GLY A 518 -30.29 -5.21 -3.53
C GLY A 518 -31.62 -4.99 -2.80
N CYS A 519 -32.72 -5.59 -3.28
CA CYS A 519 -34.04 -5.50 -2.65
C CYS A 519 -34.09 -6.15 -1.27
N ILE A 520 -33.40 -7.27 -1.05
CA ILE A 520 -33.27 -7.89 0.28
C ILE A 520 -32.51 -6.95 1.22
N THR A 521 -31.36 -6.41 0.79
CA THR A 521 -30.53 -5.47 1.56
C THR A 521 -31.34 -4.22 1.96
N SER A 522 -32.08 -3.63 1.02
CA SER A 522 -33.00 -2.51 1.27
C SER A 522 -34.14 -2.87 2.23
N GLY A 523 -34.77 -4.04 2.05
CA GLY A 523 -35.87 -4.48 2.91
C GLY A 523 -35.46 -4.68 4.37
N PHE A 524 -34.29 -5.27 4.62
CA PHE A 524 -33.73 -5.40 5.97
C PHE A 524 -33.49 -4.02 6.62
N PHE A 525 -32.90 -3.08 5.87
CA PHE A 525 -32.67 -1.72 6.36
C PHE A 525 -33.97 -0.97 6.66
N LYS A 526 -34.96 -1.04 5.76
CA LYS A 526 -36.23 -0.34 5.91
C LYS A 526 -37.12 -0.91 6.99
N TYR A 527 -37.12 -2.23 7.15
CA TYR A 527 -37.78 -2.87 8.29
C TYR A 527 -37.19 -2.36 9.61
N ALA A 528 -35.86 -2.26 9.69
CA ALA A 528 -35.18 -1.69 10.85
C ALA A 528 -35.50 -0.19 11.05
N GLN A 529 -35.68 0.60 9.98
CA GLN A 529 -36.15 2.00 10.09
C GLN A 529 -37.62 2.11 10.53
N GLY A 530 -38.47 1.14 10.15
CA GLY A 530 -39.90 1.12 10.49
C GLY A 530 -40.20 0.71 11.93
N HIS A 531 -39.25 0.05 12.61
CA HIS A 531 -39.34 -0.33 14.01
C HIS A 531 -38.69 0.70 14.95
N GLU A 532 -39.34 0.99 16.08
CA GLU A 532 -38.76 1.87 17.11
C GLU A 532 -37.49 1.22 17.68
N LYS A 533 -36.34 1.92 17.60
CA LYS A 533 -34.98 1.39 17.89
C LYS A 533 -34.47 0.30 16.93
N GLY A 534 -35.19 -0.01 15.86
CA GLY A 534 -34.80 -1.02 14.87
C GLY A 534 -34.47 -2.38 15.47
N PHE A 535 -33.39 -3.01 15.03
CA PHE A 535 -32.94 -4.30 15.53
C PHE A 535 -32.31 -4.26 16.94
N LEU A 536 -32.16 -3.07 17.53
CA LEU A 536 -31.74 -2.90 18.94
C LEU A 536 -32.91 -3.04 19.94
N ALA A 537 -34.14 -3.25 19.46
CA ALA A 537 -35.33 -3.37 20.30
C ALA A 537 -35.38 -4.70 21.09
N ASP A 538 -36.14 -4.71 22.19
CA ASP A 538 -36.25 -5.86 23.10
C ASP A 538 -37.02 -7.05 22.49
N ASP A 539 -37.83 -6.83 21.45
CA ASP A 539 -38.48 -7.85 20.63
C ASP A 539 -37.63 -8.33 19.43
N GLN A 540 -36.59 -7.58 19.07
CA GLN A 540 -35.78 -7.81 17.86
C GLN A 540 -34.40 -8.42 18.13
N TYR A 541 -33.67 -8.74 17.05
CA TYR A 541 -32.32 -9.29 17.11
C TYR A 541 -31.39 -8.49 16.19
N GLU A 542 -30.28 -8.01 16.77
CA GLU A 542 -29.17 -7.41 16.01
C GLU A 542 -28.75 -8.33 14.87
N THR A 543 -28.65 -7.75 13.67
CA THR A 543 -28.55 -8.51 12.42
C THR A 543 -27.24 -8.23 11.71
N VAL A 544 -26.61 -9.28 11.21
CA VAL A 544 -25.40 -9.25 10.41
C VAL A 544 -25.76 -9.69 8.99
N LEU A 545 -25.68 -8.78 8.03
CA LEU A 545 -25.88 -9.06 6.61
C LEU A 545 -24.51 -9.23 5.93
N VAL A 546 -24.24 -10.42 5.41
CA VAL A 546 -23.02 -10.75 4.69
C VAL A 546 -23.30 -10.73 3.20
N ILE A 547 -22.48 -10.00 2.45
CA ILE A 547 -22.68 -9.77 1.01
C ILE A 547 -21.40 -10.16 0.29
N GLU A 548 -21.41 -11.34 -0.34
CA GLU A 548 -20.29 -11.81 -1.14
C GLU A 548 -20.32 -11.28 -2.57
N GLU A 549 -19.14 -10.92 -3.10
CA GLU A 549 -18.95 -10.13 -4.32
C GLU A 549 -19.80 -8.84 -4.28
N ALA A 550 -19.67 -8.07 -3.20
CA ALA A 550 -20.39 -6.81 -3.02
C ALA A 550 -20.15 -5.79 -4.16
N ASN A 551 -18.97 -5.88 -4.78
CA ASN A 551 -18.49 -5.18 -5.99
C ASN A 551 -19.11 -5.68 -7.31
N GLU A 552 -19.82 -6.81 -7.30
CA GLU A 552 -20.74 -7.19 -8.39
C GLU A 552 -22.18 -6.87 -8.02
N VAL A 553 -22.56 -7.09 -6.76
CA VAL A 553 -23.94 -7.15 -6.28
C VAL A 553 -24.55 -5.77 -6.01
N LEU A 554 -23.82 -4.86 -5.37
CA LEU A 554 -24.34 -3.56 -4.90
C LEU A 554 -24.01 -2.41 -5.85
N THR A 555 -22.94 -2.55 -6.63
CA THR A 555 -22.55 -1.67 -7.72
C THR A 555 -23.34 -2.01 -8.99
N GLY A 556 -24.64 -1.73 -8.95
CA GLY A 556 -25.43 -1.60 -10.18
C GLY A 556 -24.72 -0.62 -11.12
N SER A 557 -24.48 -1.03 -12.35
CA SER A 557 -23.58 -0.32 -13.24
C SER A 557 -24.28 0.90 -13.83
N ASP A 558 -24.01 2.07 -13.24
CA ASP A 558 -24.41 3.39 -13.76
C ASP A 558 -23.90 3.64 -15.20
N THR A 559 -23.00 2.79 -15.72
CA THR A 559 -22.42 2.78 -17.07
C THR A 559 -22.93 1.66 -17.99
N ALA A 560 -23.92 0.84 -17.59
CA ALA A 560 -24.48 -0.23 -18.42
C ALA A 560 -25.28 0.30 -19.64
N GLY A 561 -24.56 0.66 -20.69
CA GLY A 561 -25.11 1.19 -21.95
C GLY A 561 -24.33 2.37 -22.53
N THR A 562 -23.40 2.95 -21.77
CA THR A 562 -22.55 4.07 -22.19
C THR A 562 -21.08 3.68 -22.05
N GLY A 563 -20.37 3.56 -23.18
CA GLY A 563 -18.94 3.21 -23.24
C GLY A 563 -18.00 4.32 -22.77
N SER A 564 -18.39 5.12 -21.77
CA SER A 564 -17.60 6.22 -21.22
C SER A 564 -17.83 6.36 -19.71
N GLN A 565 -16.75 6.40 -18.94
CA GLN A 565 -16.74 6.59 -17.48
C GLN A 565 -17.05 8.03 -17.03
N MET A 566 -17.58 8.89 -17.91
CA MET A 566 -17.62 10.35 -17.74
C MET A 566 -18.99 10.99 -18.05
N MET A 567 -20.09 10.28 -17.82
CA MET A 567 -21.45 10.84 -17.90
C MET A 567 -22.20 10.59 -16.60
N PRO A 568 -23.18 11.45 -16.23
CA PRO A 568 -23.61 11.58 -14.84
C PRO A 568 -24.32 10.33 -14.31
N SER A 569 -23.84 9.86 -13.15
CA SER A 569 -24.54 8.93 -12.27
C SER A 569 -25.95 9.45 -11.91
N PHE A 570 -26.83 8.56 -11.48
CA PHE A 570 -28.11 8.93 -10.88
C PHE A 570 -27.87 9.95 -9.76
N GLY A 571 -28.40 11.16 -9.93
CA GLY A 571 -28.06 12.30 -9.07
C GLY A 571 -28.61 12.17 -7.66
N GLY A 572 -27.77 11.74 -6.72
CA GLY A 572 -28.09 11.67 -5.29
C GLY A 572 -27.14 10.73 -4.54
N GLN A 573 -27.22 10.75 -3.20
CA GLN A 573 -26.60 9.71 -2.37
C GLN A 573 -27.34 8.39 -2.61
N SER A 574 -26.57 7.36 -3.00
CA SER A 574 -27.03 6.00 -3.27
C SER A 574 -27.85 5.45 -2.11
N GLU A 575 -28.91 4.68 -2.38
CA GLU A 575 -29.60 3.95 -1.30
C GLU A 575 -28.63 3.08 -0.49
N PHE A 576 -27.66 2.42 -1.14
CA PHE A 576 -26.64 1.62 -0.47
C PHE A 576 -25.65 2.45 0.40
N GLU A 577 -25.41 3.72 0.05
CA GLU A 577 -24.60 4.62 0.89
C GLU A 577 -25.37 5.03 2.14
N LYS A 578 -26.67 5.34 2.02
CA LYS A 578 -27.55 5.62 3.17
C LYS A 578 -27.67 4.41 4.09
N ILE A 579 -27.77 3.22 3.50
CA ILE A 579 -27.74 1.94 4.22
C ILE A 579 -26.44 1.83 5.03
N LEU A 580 -25.26 1.98 4.41
CA LEU A 580 -23.98 1.87 5.12
C LEU A 580 -23.77 2.93 6.22
N ASP A 581 -24.27 4.15 6.03
CA ASP A 581 -24.16 5.25 6.99
C ASP A 581 -25.06 5.06 8.24
N GLN A 582 -26.29 4.56 8.04
CA GLN A 582 -27.31 4.51 9.10
C GLN A 582 -27.52 3.14 9.74
N SER A 583 -27.12 2.04 9.09
CA SER A 583 -27.46 0.67 9.53
C SER A 583 -26.93 0.31 10.92
N ALA A 584 -25.70 0.70 11.26
CA ALA A 584 -25.14 0.43 12.59
C ALA A 584 -25.97 1.03 13.73
N GLY A 585 -26.53 2.24 13.53
CA GLY A 585 -27.42 2.89 14.49
C GLY A 585 -28.77 2.17 14.71
N LEU A 586 -29.14 1.29 13.77
CA LEU A 586 -30.35 0.46 13.81
C LEU A 586 -30.06 -0.99 14.22
N GLY A 587 -28.82 -1.34 14.58
CA GLY A 587 -28.42 -2.72 14.89
C GLY A 587 -28.28 -3.64 13.67
N LEU A 588 -28.08 -3.07 12.48
CA LEU A 588 -27.78 -3.80 11.24
C LEU A 588 -26.29 -3.62 10.89
N PHE A 589 -25.52 -4.69 10.94
CA PHE A 589 -24.10 -4.72 10.57
C PHE A 589 -23.96 -5.34 9.18
N ILE A 590 -23.03 -4.82 8.38
CA ILE A 590 -22.84 -5.24 6.98
C ILE A 590 -21.39 -5.68 6.80
N PHE A 591 -21.21 -6.88 6.24
CA PHE A 591 -19.91 -7.47 5.92
C PHE A 591 -19.81 -7.71 4.42
N SER A 592 -19.07 -6.83 3.75
CA SER A 592 -18.84 -6.89 2.31
C SER A 592 -17.59 -7.70 2.00
N ILE A 593 -17.67 -8.63 1.04
CA ILE A 593 -16.53 -9.42 0.58
C ILE A 593 -16.30 -9.08 -0.89
N THR A 594 -15.07 -8.69 -1.24
CA THR A 594 -14.66 -8.19 -2.57
C THR A 594 -13.30 -8.69 -2.99
#